data_AF-A0A1E1XH32-F1
#
_entry.id   AF-A0A1E1XH32-F1
#
_cell.length_a   1.000
_cell.length_b   1.000
_cell.length_c   1.000
_cell.angle_alpha   90.00
_cell.angle_beta   90.00
_cell.angle_gamma   90.00
#
_symmetry.space_group_name_H-M   'P 1'
#
loop_
_entity.id
_entity.type
_entity.pdbx_description
1 polymer ?
#
loop_
_entity_poly.entity_id
_entity_poly.type
_entity_poly.pdbx_seq_one_letter_code
_entity_poly.pdbx_strand_id
1 'polypeptide(L)'
;PDLPADSTVGNVEPSPSTRSGAPPAGQAAPTSSRSTYISANMVKDVLVRIELAARLIFLMSTVVMLMFRVTRLLPVRYFVIASTLSTMSFFVFLLIAIFKDKGRPEWSLEFARSVLLDENLHYIAYGAAIFSLPKAIVIVAPQLLTCVIGIHRLYRQHQRVLPQYMKTSSMKQLFEQLDNYSIELLTARATMEAVTLFHMILGIFFGGSNIISLLLYANFIRMKIFVNDVYLLGVFRQIHS
;
A
#
# COMPACT_ATOMS: atom_id res chain seq x y z
N PRO A 1 13.14 -48.60 33.11
CA PRO A 1 13.35 -49.64 34.14
C PRO A 1 14.38 -49.13 35.17
N ASP A 2 13.94 -48.30 36.12
CA ASP A 2 13.34 -48.68 37.41
C ASP A 2 14.40 -48.61 38.51
N LEU A 3 14.32 -47.53 39.29
CA LEU A 3 14.91 -47.43 40.63
C LEU A 3 14.01 -48.20 41.61
N PRO A 4 14.59 -48.72 42.70
CA PRO A 4 14.13 -48.30 44.04
C PRO A 4 15.28 -48.33 45.08
N ALA A 5 15.18 -47.89 46.33
CA ALA A 5 14.35 -46.95 47.09
C ALA A 5 15.00 -46.87 48.51
N ASP A 6 14.58 -45.86 49.29
CA ASP A 6 14.62 -45.76 50.75
C ASP A 6 15.95 -45.59 51.51
N SER A 7 16.08 -44.46 52.23
CA SER A 7 15.76 -44.46 53.68
C SER A 7 15.84 -43.06 54.28
N THR A 8 14.84 -42.73 55.08
CA THR A 8 14.55 -41.48 55.78
C THR A 8 15.23 -41.33 57.15
N VAL A 9 15.17 -40.10 57.68
CA VAL A 9 15.04 -39.67 59.09
C VAL A 9 16.30 -39.09 59.78
N GLY A 10 16.18 -37.84 60.25
CA GLY A 10 16.75 -37.45 61.55
C GLY A 10 17.22 -35.99 61.69
N ASN A 11 16.37 -35.15 62.30
CA ASN A 11 16.63 -33.81 62.83
C ASN A 11 17.93 -33.71 63.67
N VAL A 12 18.54 -32.51 63.74
CA VAL A 12 18.51 -31.59 64.91
C VAL A 12 19.54 -30.46 64.71
N GLU A 13 19.06 -29.22 64.81
CA GLU A 13 19.81 -27.96 64.84
C GLU A 13 20.55 -27.77 66.18
N PRO A 14 21.60 -26.92 66.26
CA PRO A 14 21.33 -25.63 66.89
C PRO A 14 22.12 -24.45 66.28
N SER A 15 21.39 -23.37 65.96
CA SER A 15 21.86 -21.97 66.08
C SER A 15 22.12 -21.64 67.57
N PRO A 16 22.87 -20.58 67.99
CA PRO A 16 23.03 -19.28 67.32
C PRO A 16 24.40 -18.55 67.49
N SER A 17 24.76 -17.67 66.54
CA SER A 17 25.47 -16.43 66.90
C SER A 17 25.34 -15.35 65.82
N THR A 18 24.60 -14.32 66.17
CA THR A 18 24.49 -12.97 65.62
C THR A 18 25.79 -12.40 65.05
N ARG A 19 25.77 -11.95 63.79
CA ARG A 19 26.47 -10.71 63.39
C ARG A 19 25.93 -10.15 62.07
N SER A 20 25.31 -8.98 62.20
CA SER A 20 24.94 -8.07 61.12
C SER A 20 26.16 -7.71 60.26
N GLY A 21 26.08 -8.00 58.97
CA GLY A 21 27.04 -7.56 57.96
C GLY A 21 26.27 -7.03 56.75
N ALA A 22 26.40 -5.73 56.48
CA ALA A 22 25.77 -5.02 55.39
C ALA A 22 26.06 -5.67 54.01
N PRO A 23 25.14 -5.58 53.03
CA PRO A 23 25.47 -5.95 51.66
C PRO A 23 26.47 -4.94 51.07
N PRO A 24 27.53 -5.37 50.38
CA PRO A 24 28.43 -4.47 49.69
C PRO A 24 27.69 -3.79 48.53
N ALA A 25 27.60 -2.47 48.62
CA ALA A 25 27.25 -1.60 47.51
C ALA A 25 28.30 -1.77 46.40
N GLY A 26 27.84 -2.06 45.18
CA GLY A 26 28.71 -2.04 44.00
C GLY A 26 28.65 -3.27 43.09
N GLN A 27 27.46 -3.79 42.80
CA GLN A 27 27.26 -4.43 41.49
C GLN A 27 26.58 -3.42 40.60
N ALA A 28 27.38 -2.70 39.82
CA ALA A 28 26.90 -1.99 38.64
C ALA A 28 26.20 -3.04 37.77
N ALA A 29 24.88 -2.96 37.70
CA ALA A 29 24.09 -3.79 36.79
C ALA A 29 24.71 -3.65 35.40
N PRO A 30 24.95 -4.75 34.67
CA PRO A 30 25.34 -4.63 33.28
C PRO A 30 24.18 -3.91 32.59
N THR A 31 24.40 -2.64 32.23
CA THR A 31 23.55 -1.94 31.28
C THR A 31 23.71 -2.70 29.98
N SER A 32 22.91 -3.77 29.82
CA SER A 32 22.70 -4.43 28.55
C SER A 32 22.16 -3.34 27.64
N SER A 33 23.04 -2.76 26.82
CA SER A 33 22.64 -1.91 25.72
C SER A 33 21.69 -2.76 24.89
N ARG A 34 20.39 -2.55 25.09
CA ARG A 34 19.33 -3.26 24.41
C ARG A 34 19.36 -2.75 22.98
N SER A 35 20.31 -3.26 22.20
CA SER A 35 20.38 -3.05 20.77
C SER A 35 19.05 -3.55 20.23
N THR A 36 18.17 -2.59 19.95
CA THR A 36 16.81 -2.87 19.51
C THR A 36 16.94 -3.21 18.04
N TYR A 37 17.31 -4.45 17.75
CA TYR A 37 17.38 -4.94 16.38
C TYR A 37 15.98 -4.84 15.79
N ILE A 38 15.78 -3.87 14.90
CA ILE A 38 14.54 -3.74 14.14
C ILE A 38 14.44 -4.98 13.27
N SER A 39 13.53 -5.89 13.63
CA SER A 39 13.27 -7.09 12.83
C SER A 39 12.66 -6.70 11.48
N ALA A 40 13.01 -7.44 10.42
CA ALA A 40 12.45 -7.23 9.09
C ALA A 40 10.90 -7.28 9.08
N ASN A 41 10.31 -8.09 9.96
CA ASN A 41 8.86 -8.18 10.12
C ASN A 41 8.25 -6.88 10.68
N MET A 42 8.95 -6.20 11.59
CA MET A 42 8.50 -4.91 12.13
C MET A 42 8.53 -3.83 11.06
N VAL A 43 9.57 -3.82 10.22
CA VAL A 43 9.65 -2.88 9.07
C VAL A 43 8.48 -3.11 8.12
N LYS A 44 8.21 -4.37 7.77
CA LYS A 44 7.08 -4.73 6.90
C LYS A 44 5.74 -4.28 7.47
N ASP A 45 5.50 -4.51 8.76
CA ASP A 45 4.27 -4.07 9.44
C ASP A 45 4.10 -2.55 9.43
N VAL A 46 5.19 -1.81 9.63
CA VAL A 46 5.19 -0.35 9.53
C VAL A 46 4.89 0.09 8.09
N LEU A 47 5.53 -0.50 7.09
CA LEU A 47 5.26 -0.20 5.68
C LEU A 47 3.80 -0.44 5.30
N VAL A 48 3.21 -1.54 5.76
CA VAL A 48 1.79 -1.86 5.55
C VAL A 48 0.88 -0.77 6.12
N ARG A 49 1.17 -0.27 7.32
CA ARG A 49 0.38 0.79 7.95
C ARG A 49 0.53 2.13 7.24
N ILE A 50 1.75 2.47 6.82
CA ILE A 50 2.00 3.71 6.07
C ILE A 50 1.35 3.64 4.69
N GLU A 51 1.43 2.49 4.00
CA GLU A 51 0.75 2.28 2.70
C GLU A 51 -0.76 2.46 2.86
N LEU A 52 -1.36 1.85 3.88
CA LEU A 52 -2.78 2.00 4.16
C LEU A 52 -3.15 3.47 4.43
N ALA A 53 -2.39 4.16 5.28
CA ALA A 53 -2.63 5.56 5.59
C ALA A 53 -2.55 6.43 4.33
N ALA A 54 -1.54 6.21 3.48
CA ALA A 54 -1.39 6.92 2.22
C ALA A 54 -2.56 6.65 1.25
N ARG A 55 -3.04 5.41 1.14
CA ARG A 55 -4.23 5.06 0.35
C ARG A 55 -5.51 5.72 0.87
N LEU A 56 -5.69 5.79 2.19
CA LEU A 56 -6.84 6.47 2.80
C LEU A 56 -6.78 7.98 2.60
N ILE A 57 -5.61 8.60 2.75
CA ILE A 57 -5.39 10.02 2.45
C ILE A 57 -5.70 10.29 0.98
N PHE A 58 -5.24 9.44 0.06
CA PHE A 58 -5.56 9.54 -1.36
C PHE A 58 -7.06 9.48 -1.61
N LEU A 59 -7.75 8.50 -1.03
CA LEU A 59 -9.19 8.33 -1.22
C LEU A 59 -9.96 9.56 -0.72
N MET A 60 -9.68 10.01 0.50
CA MET A 60 -10.36 11.15 1.11
C MET A 60 -10.09 12.44 0.34
N SER A 61 -8.82 12.73 0.02
CA SER A 61 -8.46 13.93 -0.74
C SER A 61 -9.06 13.94 -2.16
N THR A 62 -9.16 12.76 -2.80
CA THR A 62 -9.79 12.62 -4.11
C THR A 62 -11.30 12.82 -4.05
N VAL A 63 -11.99 12.25 -3.05
CA VAL A 63 -13.43 12.49 -2.83
C VAL A 63 -13.69 13.96 -2.60
N VAL A 64 -12.89 14.60 -1.76
CA VAL A 64 -12.97 16.05 -1.52
C VAL A 64 -12.80 16.79 -2.85
N MET A 65 -11.72 16.55 -3.60
CA MET A 65 -11.49 17.16 -4.92
C MET A 65 -12.65 16.99 -5.91
N LEU A 66 -13.29 15.82 -5.93
CA LEU A 66 -14.46 15.55 -6.77
C LEU A 66 -15.68 16.33 -6.30
N MET A 67 -15.95 16.36 -4.99
CA MET A 67 -17.05 17.13 -4.40
C MET A 67 -16.89 18.62 -4.69
N PHE A 68 -15.67 19.16 -4.62
CA PHE A 68 -15.36 20.53 -5.04
C PHE A 68 -15.80 20.80 -6.49
N ARG A 69 -15.47 19.88 -7.39
CA ARG A 69 -15.75 20.02 -8.82
C ARG A 69 -17.26 19.97 -9.13
N VAL A 70 -18.00 19.14 -8.40
CA VAL A 70 -19.46 18.98 -8.57
C VAL A 70 -20.22 20.14 -7.94
N THR A 71 -19.90 20.49 -6.69
CA THR A 71 -20.69 21.46 -5.93
C THR A 71 -20.31 22.92 -6.22
N ARG A 72 -19.06 23.19 -6.61
CA ARG A 72 -18.49 24.55 -6.75
C ARG A 72 -18.67 25.44 -5.51
N LEU A 73 -18.99 24.87 -4.35
CA LEU A 73 -19.40 25.61 -3.14
C LEU A 73 -18.22 26.14 -2.32
N LEU A 74 -17.02 25.58 -2.50
CA LEU A 74 -15.90 25.80 -1.60
C LEU A 74 -14.76 26.59 -2.29
N PRO A 75 -13.95 27.36 -1.53
CA PRO A 75 -12.89 28.20 -2.09
C PRO A 75 -11.83 27.43 -2.89
N VAL A 76 -11.36 28.03 -4.00
CA VAL A 76 -10.32 27.46 -4.90
C VAL A 76 -9.05 27.00 -4.17
N ARG A 77 -8.69 27.66 -3.06
CA ARG A 77 -7.50 27.31 -2.25
C ARG A 77 -7.54 25.85 -1.75
N TYR A 78 -8.71 25.37 -1.33
CA TYR A 78 -8.84 24.01 -0.82
C TYR A 78 -8.80 22.96 -1.94
N PHE A 79 -9.26 23.31 -3.15
CA PHE A 79 -9.14 22.44 -4.32
C PHE A 79 -7.67 22.16 -4.65
N VAL A 80 -6.81 23.20 -4.64
CA VAL A 80 -5.38 23.05 -4.90
C VAL A 80 -4.73 22.13 -3.86
N ILE A 81 -5.02 22.35 -2.57
CA ILE A 81 -4.48 21.52 -1.48
C ILE A 81 -4.94 20.06 -1.62
N ALA A 82 -6.24 19.83 -1.86
CA ALA A 82 -6.78 18.48 -2.02
C ALA A 82 -6.20 17.76 -3.25
N SER A 83 -6.06 18.47 -4.38
CA SER A 83 -5.45 17.94 -5.60
C SER A 83 -3.98 17.58 -5.39
N THR A 84 -3.20 18.45 -4.73
CA THR A 84 -1.79 18.17 -4.42
C THR A 84 -1.67 17.00 -3.45
N LEU A 85 -2.49 16.94 -2.40
CA LEU A 85 -2.47 15.85 -1.43
C LEU A 85 -2.85 14.52 -2.06
N SER A 86 -3.88 14.49 -2.91
CA SER A 86 -4.27 13.32 -3.72
C SER A 86 -3.12 12.88 -4.62
N THR A 87 -2.52 13.81 -5.36
CA THR A 87 -1.43 13.45 -6.28
C THR A 87 -0.19 12.91 -5.54
N MET A 88 0.22 13.56 -4.44
CA MET A 88 1.38 13.11 -3.66
C MET A 88 1.13 11.77 -2.98
N SER A 89 -0.03 11.61 -2.35
CA SER A 89 -0.40 10.34 -1.70
C SER A 89 -0.48 9.19 -2.70
N PHE A 90 -0.92 9.44 -3.94
CA PHE A 90 -0.92 8.46 -5.03
C PHE A 90 0.48 7.89 -5.29
N PHE A 91 1.47 8.75 -5.52
CA PHE A 91 2.85 8.28 -5.74
C PHE A 91 3.44 7.64 -4.49
N VAL A 92 3.18 8.19 -3.32
CA VAL A 92 3.71 7.66 -2.05
C VAL A 92 3.22 6.24 -1.79
N PHE A 93 1.93 5.95 -1.94
CA PHE A 93 1.46 4.58 -1.67
C PHE A 93 1.98 3.58 -2.71
N LEU A 94 2.14 3.98 -3.97
CA LEU A 94 2.69 3.11 -5.02
C LEU A 94 4.17 2.78 -4.75
N LEU A 95 4.96 3.79 -4.39
CA LEU A 95 6.37 3.59 -4.02
C LEU A 95 6.49 2.67 -2.81
N ILE A 96 5.70 2.92 -1.76
CA ILE A 96 5.70 2.06 -0.57
C ILE A 96 5.28 0.63 -0.94
N ALA A 97 4.28 0.45 -1.80
CA ALA A 97 3.85 -0.87 -2.25
C ALA A 97 4.99 -1.63 -2.96
N ILE A 98 5.75 -0.95 -3.84
CA ILE A 98 6.93 -1.54 -4.51
C ILE A 98 8.00 -1.92 -3.50
N PHE A 99 8.37 -1.02 -2.59
CA PHE A 99 9.38 -1.31 -1.55
C PHE A 99 8.96 -2.43 -0.61
N LYS A 100 7.67 -2.51 -0.28
CA LYS A 100 7.10 -3.55 0.58
C LYS A 100 7.11 -4.91 -0.11
N ASP A 101 6.77 -4.97 -1.39
CA ASP A 101 6.62 -6.23 -2.13
C ASP A 101 7.96 -6.75 -2.69
N LYS A 102 8.86 -5.86 -3.14
CA LYS A 102 10.14 -6.22 -3.77
C LYS A 102 11.34 -6.11 -2.83
N GLY A 103 11.20 -5.39 -1.72
CA GLY A 103 12.27 -5.20 -0.75
C GLY A 103 13.27 -4.12 -1.17
N ARG A 104 14.55 -4.35 -0.83
CA ARG A 104 15.62 -3.38 -1.07
C ARG A 104 16.03 -3.40 -2.54
N PRO A 105 16.35 -2.24 -3.13
CA PRO A 105 16.83 -2.18 -4.50
C PRO A 105 18.19 -2.87 -4.60
N GLU A 106 18.26 -3.88 -5.44
CA GLU A 106 19.49 -4.57 -5.80
C GLU A 106 19.86 -4.20 -7.24
N TRP A 107 21.16 -4.02 -7.49
CA TRP A 107 21.69 -3.78 -8.84
C TRP A 107 21.78 -5.10 -9.62
N SER A 108 20.68 -5.84 -9.68
CA SER A 108 20.56 -7.09 -10.44
C SER A 108 19.53 -6.93 -11.55
N LEU A 109 19.79 -7.55 -12.70
CA LEU A 109 18.86 -7.54 -13.83
C LEU A 109 17.55 -8.26 -13.48
N GLU A 110 17.62 -9.26 -12.61
CA GLU A 110 16.46 -9.97 -12.06
C GLU A 110 15.57 -9.05 -11.21
N PHE A 111 16.17 -8.25 -10.32
CA PHE A 111 15.43 -7.26 -9.54
C PHE A 111 14.78 -6.23 -10.46
N ALA A 112 15.52 -5.67 -11.41
CA ALA A 112 14.99 -4.70 -12.38
C ALA A 112 13.82 -5.29 -13.18
N ARG A 113 13.94 -6.52 -13.66
CA ARG A 113 12.85 -7.25 -14.35
C ARG A 113 11.65 -7.43 -13.44
N SER A 114 11.87 -7.82 -12.18
CA SER A 114 10.78 -8.04 -11.21
C SER A 114 10.00 -6.77 -10.89
N VAL A 115 10.66 -5.61 -10.92
CA VAL A 115 10.07 -4.28 -10.70
C VAL A 115 9.37 -3.79 -11.96
N LEU A 116 9.97 -4.00 -13.14
CA LEU A 116 9.37 -3.64 -14.44
C LEU A 116 8.06 -4.39 -14.72
N LEU A 117 7.91 -5.61 -14.20
CA LEU A 117 6.66 -6.37 -14.31
C LEU A 117 5.65 -6.04 -13.21
N ASP A 118 5.97 -5.12 -12.29
CA ASP A 118 5.09 -4.77 -11.18
C ASP A 118 4.00 -3.79 -11.61
N GLU A 119 2.75 -4.12 -11.31
CA GLU A 119 1.61 -3.25 -11.62
C GLU A 119 1.75 -1.85 -11.00
N ASN A 120 2.31 -1.75 -9.78
CA ASN A 120 2.45 -0.45 -9.13
C ASN A 120 3.41 0.47 -9.89
N LEU A 121 4.45 -0.08 -10.51
CA LEU A 121 5.36 0.69 -11.37
C LEU A 121 4.63 1.20 -12.62
N HIS A 122 3.80 0.36 -13.24
CA HIS A 122 2.95 0.80 -14.35
C HIS A 122 2.04 1.96 -13.92
N TYR A 123 1.47 1.92 -12.71
CA TYR A 123 0.66 3.02 -12.19
C TYR A 123 1.46 4.28 -11.82
N ILE A 124 2.75 4.19 -11.54
CA ILE A 124 3.63 5.36 -11.44
C ILE A 124 3.77 6.01 -12.83
N ALA A 125 4.00 5.21 -13.87
CA ALA A 125 4.06 5.71 -15.25
C ALA A 125 2.72 6.34 -15.69
N TYR A 126 1.61 5.70 -15.33
CA TYR A 126 0.27 6.27 -15.51
C TYR A 126 0.16 7.64 -14.83
N GLY A 127 0.50 7.71 -13.54
CA GLY A 127 0.45 8.95 -12.76
C GLY A 127 1.30 10.07 -13.35
N ALA A 128 2.50 9.74 -13.84
CA ALA A 128 3.39 10.69 -14.52
C ALA A 128 2.78 11.20 -15.83
N ALA A 129 2.16 10.32 -16.63
CA ALA A 129 1.50 10.70 -17.88
C ALA A 129 0.35 11.69 -17.66
N ILE A 130 -0.44 11.49 -16.60
CA ILE A 130 -1.63 12.31 -16.30
C ILE A 130 -1.39 13.46 -15.31
N PHE A 131 -0.14 13.66 -14.88
CA PHE A 131 0.19 14.62 -13.82
C PHE A 131 -0.25 16.04 -14.20
N SER A 132 0.09 16.46 -15.43
CA SER A 132 -0.19 17.78 -15.99
C SER A 132 -1.60 17.94 -16.55
N LEU A 133 -2.40 16.87 -16.65
CA LEU A 133 -3.74 16.96 -17.21
C LEU A 133 -4.76 17.51 -16.20
N PRO A 134 -5.80 18.23 -16.68
CA PRO A 134 -6.94 18.59 -15.87
C PRO A 134 -7.58 17.34 -15.26
N LYS A 135 -7.83 17.33 -13.94
CA LYS A 135 -8.32 16.15 -13.20
C LYS A 135 -9.79 15.82 -13.50
N ALA A 136 -10.07 15.30 -14.69
CA ALA A 136 -11.39 14.80 -15.07
C ALA A 136 -11.69 13.45 -14.40
N ILE A 137 -12.97 13.12 -14.21
CA ILE A 137 -13.38 11.86 -13.57
C ILE A 137 -12.79 10.65 -14.32
N VAL A 138 -12.80 10.68 -15.65
CA VAL A 138 -12.23 9.62 -16.49
C VAL A 138 -10.75 9.37 -16.23
N ILE A 139 -9.98 10.43 -15.96
CA ILE A 139 -8.54 10.38 -15.66
C ILE A 139 -8.30 9.90 -14.20
N VAL A 140 -9.18 10.24 -13.28
CA VAL A 140 -8.99 9.92 -11.86
C VAL A 140 -9.51 8.50 -11.53
N ALA A 141 -10.48 7.99 -12.30
CA ALA A 141 -11.14 6.72 -12.04
C ALA A 141 -10.18 5.50 -12.01
N PRO A 142 -9.22 5.33 -12.94
CA PRO A 142 -8.23 4.25 -12.83
C PRO A 142 -7.41 4.31 -11.55
N GLN A 143 -7.05 5.53 -11.08
CA GLN A 143 -6.31 5.70 -9.83
C GLN A 143 -7.15 5.30 -8.61
N LEU A 144 -8.45 5.66 -8.61
CA LEU A 144 -9.40 5.27 -7.57
C LEU A 144 -9.55 3.74 -7.52
N LEU A 145 -9.74 3.09 -8.66
CA LEU A 145 -9.86 1.64 -8.74
C LEU A 145 -8.58 0.96 -8.25
N THR A 146 -7.40 1.42 -8.66
CA THR A 146 -6.11 0.92 -8.16
C THR A 146 -5.96 1.10 -6.65
N CYS A 147 -6.43 2.21 -6.11
CA CYS A 147 -6.43 2.42 -4.66
C CYS A 147 -7.33 1.40 -3.95
N VAL A 148 -8.60 1.27 -4.39
CA VAL A 148 -9.59 0.35 -3.80
C VAL A 148 -9.10 -1.10 -3.87
N ILE A 149 -8.63 -1.55 -5.04
CA ILE A 149 -8.10 -2.90 -5.24
C ILE A 149 -6.96 -3.18 -4.28
N GLY A 150 -6.03 -2.24 -4.09
CA GLY A 150 -4.91 -2.50 -3.19
C GLY A 150 -5.23 -2.29 -1.70
N ILE A 151 -6.24 -1.49 -1.32
CA ILE A 151 -6.78 -1.53 0.06
C ILE A 151 -7.35 -2.93 0.32
N HIS A 152 -8.11 -3.47 -0.62
CA HIS A 152 -8.64 -4.82 -0.52
C HIS A 152 -7.54 -5.89 -0.45
N ARG A 153 -6.48 -5.77 -1.28
CA ARG A 153 -5.31 -6.66 -1.21
C ARG A 153 -4.58 -6.57 0.13
N LEU A 154 -4.41 -5.36 0.68
CA LEU A 154 -3.83 -5.16 2.02
C LEU A 154 -4.69 -5.82 3.10
N TYR A 155 -6.01 -5.70 3.00
CA TYR A 155 -6.95 -6.38 3.88
C TYR A 155 -6.75 -7.88 3.82
N ARG A 156 -6.79 -8.50 2.64
CA ARG A 156 -6.64 -9.96 2.50
C ARG A 156 -5.29 -10.49 3.00
N GLN A 157 -4.19 -9.78 2.74
CA GLN A 157 -2.84 -10.26 3.02
C GLN A 157 -2.35 -9.94 4.45
N HIS A 158 -2.80 -8.84 5.05
CA HIS A 158 -2.24 -8.31 6.30
C HIS A 158 -3.30 -7.95 7.35
N GLN A 159 -4.41 -8.71 7.43
CA GLN A 159 -5.52 -8.48 8.38
C GLN A 159 -5.06 -8.19 9.81
N ARG A 160 -4.02 -8.88 10.30
CA ARG A 160 -3.52 -8.72 11.67
C ARG A 160 -3.05 -7.29 11.96
N VAL A 161 -2.37 -6.67 10.99
CA VAL A 161 -1.68 -5.37 11.14
C VAL A 161 -2.63 -4.18 10.97
N LEU A 162 -3.81 -4.42 10.39
CA LEU A 162 -4.80 -3.39 10.13
C LEU A 162 -5.44 -2.81 11.40
N PRO A 163 -5.83 -1.52 11.35
CA PRO A 163 -6.48 -0.85 12.47
C PRO A 163 -7.87 -1.43 12.75
N GLN A 164 -8.33 -1.27 14.00
CA GLN A 164 -9.53 -1.94 14.50
C GLN A 164 -10.81 -1.55 13.75
N TYR A 165 -10.91 -0.32 13.25
CA TYR A 165 -12.07 0.12 12.46
C TYR A 165 -12.24 -0.65 11.14
N MET A 166 -11.15 -1.16 10.53
CA MET A 166 -11.22 -2.00 9.33
C MET A 166 -11.61 -3.45 9.62
N LYS A 167 -11.63 -3.85 10.90
CA LYS A 167 -11.99 -5.21 11.35
C LYS A 167 -13.46 -5.32 11.76
N THR A 168 -14.25 -4.28 11.52
CA THR A 168 -15.69 -4.26 11.79
C THR A 168 -16.44 -5.20 10.84
N SER A 169 -17.58 -5.73 11.28
CA SER A 169 -18.42 -6.62 10.46
C SER A 169 -18.85 -5.96 9.14
N SER A 170 -19.17 -4.66 9.16
CA SER A 170 -19.53 -3.89 7.97
C SER A 170 -18.40 -3.82 6.95
N MET A 171 -17.16 -3.57 7.40
CA MET A 171 -16.00 -3.55 6.51
C MET A 171 -15.71 -4.93 5.93
N LYS A 172 -15.88 -5.99 6.73
CA LYS A 172 -15.75 -7.37 6.26
C LYS A 172 -16.75 -7.67 5.14
N GLN A 173 -18.03 -7.31 5.30
CA GLN A 173 -19.05 -7.49 4.26
C GLN A 173 -18.72 -6.71 2.99
N LEU A 174 -18.20 -5.49 3.12
CA LEU A 174 -17.76 -4.69 1.97
C LEU A 174 -16.59 -5.33 1.23
N PHE A 175 -15.61 -5.90 1.95
CA PHE A 175 -14.51 -6.63 1.32
C PHE A 175 -14.97 -7.96 0.68
N GLU A 176 -15.92 -8.68 1.30
CA GLU A 176 -16.53 -9.87 0.69
C GLU A 176 -17.27 -9.53 -0.61
N GLN A 177 -17.96 -8.39 -0.67
CA GLN A 177 -18.54 -7.89 -1.92
C GLN A 177 -17.46 -7.54 -2.96
N LEU A 178 -16.38 -6.88 -2.56
CA LEU A 178 -15.25 -6.57 -3.45
C LEU A 178 -14.57 -7.84 -4.00
N ASP A 179 -14.50 -8.92 -3.20
CA ASP A 179 -14.01 -10.22 -3.65
C ASP A 179 -14.91 -10.80 -4.76
N ASN A 180 -16.23 -10.74 -4.56
CA ASN A 180 -17.21 -11.21 -5.55
C ASN A 180 -17.15 -10.44 -6.88
N TYR A 181 -16.82 -9.15 -6.84
CA TYR A 181 -16.73 -8.27 -8.01
C TYR A 181 -15.29 -7.99 -8.46
N SER A 182 -14.32 -8.83 -8.06
CA SER A 182 -12.90 -8.57 -8.31
C SER A 182 -12.55 -8.55 -9.79
N ILE A 183 -13.15 -9.44 -10.59
CA ILE A 183 -12.96 -9.53 -12.05
C ILE A 183 -13.57 -8.30 -12.73
N GLU A 184 -14.77 -7.90 -12.32
CA GLU A 184 -15.48 -6.74 -12.84
C GLU A 184 -14.72 -5.45 -12.53
N LEU A 185 -14.13 -5.33 -11.33
CA LEU A 185 -13.30 -4.17 -10.96
C LEU A 185 -12.04 -4.07 -11.82
N LEU A 186 -11.36 -5.19 -12.09
CA LEU A 186 -10.18 -5.22 -12.95
C LEU A 186 -10.55 -4.89 -14.41
N THR A 187 -11.68 -5.41 -14.88
CA THR A 187 -12.22 -5.11 -16.20
C THR A 187 -12.60 -3.63 -16.32
N ALA A 188 -13.33 -3.09 -15.35
CA ALA A 188 -13.70 -1.68 -15.30
C ALA A 188 -12.46 -0.77 -15.27
N ARG A 189 -11.41 -1.14 -14.53
CA ARG A 189 -10.12 -0.43 -14.51
C ARG A 189 -9.50 -0.40 -15.90
N ALA A 190 -9.42 -1.54 -16.58
CA ALA A 190 -8.90 -1.64 -17.94
C ALA A 190 -9.74 -0.85 -18.96
N THR A 191 -11.08 -0.88 -18.84
CA THR A 191 -11.97 -0.07 -19.67
C THR A 191 -11.71 1.41 -19.46
N MET A 192 -11.60 1.88 -18.22
CA MET A 192 -11.33 3.29 -17.94
C MET A 192 -9.95 3.73 -18.42
N GLU A 193 -8.95 2.84 -18.41
CA GLU A 193 -7.64 3.11 -19.00
C GLU A 193 -7.71 3.26 -20.53
N ALA A 194 -8.47 2.40 -21.22
CA ALA A 194 -8.70 2.53 -22.65
C ALA A 194 -9.46 3.82 -22.98
N VAL A 195 -10.53 4.14 -22.23
CA VAL A 195 -11.30 5.38 -22.41
C VAL A 195 -10.43 6.61 -22.14
N THR A 196 -9.52 6.55 -21.16
CA THR A 196 -8.57 7.64 -20.89
C THR A 196 -7.65 7.90 -22.08
N LEU A 197 -7.20 6.87 -22.81
CA LEU A 197 -6.42 7.06 -24.04
C LEU A 197 -7.19 7.90 -25.06
N PHE A 198 -8.44 7.53 -25.35
CA PHE A 198 -9.30 8.29 -26.27
C PHE A 198 -9.54 9.71 -25.77
N HIS A 199 -9.78 9.88 -24.47
CA HIS A 199 -9.94 11.19 -23.86
C HIS A 199 -8.69 12.06 -24.03
N MET A 200 -7.49 11.50 -23.90
CA MET A 200 -6.23 12.24 -24.10
C MET A 200 -5.99 12.59 -25.56
N ILE A 201 -6.33 11.70 -26.51
CA ILE A 201 -6.25 11.98 -27.95
C ILE A 201 -7.19 13.14 -28.31
N LEU A 202 -8.45 13.06 -27.91
CA LEU A 202 -9.42 14.14 -28.12
C LEU A 202 -8.97 15.42 -27.42
N GLY A 203 -8.41 15.30 -26.21
CA GLY A 203 -7.88 16.41 -25.44
C GLY A 203 -6.80 17.22 -26.17
N ILE A 204 -6.02 16.62 -27.08
CA ILE A 204 -5.03 17.39 -27.87
C ILE A 204 -5.73 18.38 -28.80
N PHE A 205 -6.82 17.97 -29.46
CA PHE A 205 -7.57 18.83 -30.37
C PHE A 205 -8.26 19.98 -29.65
N PHE A 206 -8.66 19.77 -28.38
CA PHE A 206 -9.35 20.77 -27.56
C PHE A 206 -8.42 21.51 -26.57
N GLY A 207 -7.10 21.31 -26.63
CA GLY A 207 -6.14 21.95 -25.73
C GLY A 207 -6.17 21.48 -24.27
N GLY A 208 -6.84 20.37 -23.97
CA GLY A 208 -6.90 19.75 -22.64
C GLY A 208 -5.81 18.72 -22.35
N SER A 209 -5.00 18.36 -23.35
CA SER A 209 -3.90 17.39 -23.27
C SER A 209 -2.72 17.86 -24.12
N ASN A 210 -1.53 17.36 -23.79
CA ASN A 210 -0.27 17.68 -24.43
C ASN A 210 0.33 16.41 -25.05
N ILE A 211 1.07 16.56 -26.16
CA ILE A 211 1.68 15.44 -26.90
C ILE A 211 2.60 14.60 -25.99
N ILE A 212 3.38 15.25 -25.12
CA ILE A 212 4.27 14.56 -24.18
C ILE A 212 3.48 13.62 -23.26
N SER A 213 2.38 14.10 -22.67
CA SER A 213 1.53 13.29 -21.82
C SER A 213 0.91 12.11 -22.58
N LEU A 214 0.48 12.31 -23.83
CA LEU A 214 -0.02 11.23 -24.67
C LEU A 214 1.06 10.18 -24.96
N LEU A 215 2.29 10.59 -25.25
CA LEU A 215 3.41 9.66 -25.47
C LEU A 215 3.72 8.85 -24.21
N LEU A 216 3.75 9.49 -23.04
CA LEU A 216 3.93 8.79 -21.77
C LEU A 216 2.79 7.80 -21.50
N TYR A 217 1.55 8.20 -21.80
CA TYR A 217 0.38 7.34 -21.63
C TYR A 217 0.39 6.15 -22.60
N ALA A 218 0.76 6.38 -23.86
CA ALA A 218 0.91 5.31 -24.85
C ALA A 218 2.00 4.31 -24.43
N ASN A 219 3.11 4.79 -23.85
CA ASN A 219 4.13 3.91 -23.27
C ASN A 219 3.61 3.11 -22.08
N PHE A 220 2.80 3.71 -21.20
CA PHE A 220 2.10 2.98 -20.14
C PHE A 220 1.24 1.84 -20.68
N ILE A 221 0.39 2.11 -21.69
CA ILE A 221 -0.45 1.09 -22.33
C ILE A 221 0.42 0.00 -22.96
N ARG A 222 1.51 0.39 -23.65
CA ARG A 222 2.45 -0.55 -24.26
C ARG A 222 3.11 -1.46 -23.22
N MET A 223 3.52 -0.93 -22.07
CA MET A 223 4.07 -1.73 -20.97
C MET A 223 3.05 -2.75 -20.46
N LYS A 224 1.79 -2.34 -20.24
CA LYS A 224 0.74 -3.27 -19.80
C LYS A 224 0.44 -4.37 -20.82
N ILE A 225 0.45 -4.04 -22.11
CA ILE A 225 0.32 -5.02 -23.20
C ILE A 225 1.51 -5.98 -23.21
N PHE A 226 2.73 -5.47 -23.05
CA PHE A 226 3.94 -6.30 -23.01
C PHE A 226 3.93 -7.32 -21.85
N VAL A 227 3.31 -6.97 -20.72
CA VAL A 227 3.14 -7.87 -19.56
C VAL A 227 1.91 -8.78 -19.71
N ASN A 228 1.23 -8.77 -20.86
CA ASN A 228 0.04 -9.56 -21.16
C ASN A 228 -1.12 -9.30 -20.17
N ASP A 229 -1.44 -8.04 -19.89
CA ASP A 229 -2.66 -7.70 -19.14
C ASP A 229 -3.91 -8.17 -19.91
N VAL A 230 -4.50 -9.27 -19.44
CA VAL A 230 -5.63 -9.96 -20.08
C VAL A 230 -6.87 -9.07 -20.17
N TYR A 231 -7.09 -8.20 -19.17
CA TYR A 231 -8.26 -7.33 -19.12
C TYR A 231 -8.14 -6.21 -20.16
N LEU A 232 -6.97 -5.58 -20.24
CA LEU A 232 -6.72 -4.52 -21.21
C LEU A 232 -6.73 -5.05 -22.65
N LEU A 233 -6.14 -6.22 -22.88
CA LEU A 233 -6.21 -6.91 -24.17
C LEU A 233 -7.64 -7.29 -24.55
N GLY A 234 -8.43 -7.77 -23.58
CA GLY A 234 -9.84 -8.09 -23.77
C GLY A 234 -10.65 -6.86 -24.23
N VAL A 235 -10.46 -5.72 -23.57
CA VAL A 235 -11.11 -4.45 -23.95
C VAL A 235 -10.71 -4.02 -25.36
N PHE A 236 -9.42 -4.04 -25.71
CA PHE A 236 -9.00 -3.64 -27.05
C PHE A 236 -9.52 -4.60 -28.15
N ARG A 237 -9.61 -5.90 -27.87
CA ARG A 237 -10.23 -6.85 -28.81
C ARG A 237 -11.70 -6.55 -29.05
N GLN A 238 -12.44 -6.20 -28.00
CA GLN A 238 -13.86 -5.82 -28.13
C GLN A 238 -14.04 -4.54 -28.97
N ILE A 239 -13.12 -3.58 -28.89
CA ILE A 239 -13.17 -2.34 -29.68
C ILE A 239 -12.91 -2.60 -31.17
N HIS A 240 -12.12 -3.62 -31.52
CA HIS A 240 -11.79 -3.98 -32.89
C HIS A 240 -12.78 -5.00 -33.51
N SER A 241 -13.70 -5.55 -32.72
CA SER A 241 -14.72 -6.50 -33.19
C SER A 241 -15.94 -5.76 -33.75
#